data_AF-Q8NPU1-F1
#
_entry.id   AF-Q8NPU1-F1
#
_cell.length_a   1.000
_cell.length_b   1.000
_cell.length_c   1.000
_cell.angle_alpha   90.00
_cell.angle_beta   90.00
_cell.angle_gamma   90.00
#
_symmetry.space_group_name_H-M   'P 1'
#
loop_
_entity.id
_entity.type
_entity.pdbx_description
1 polymer ?
#
loop_
_entity_poly.entity_id
_entity_poly.type
_entity_poly.pdbx_seq_one_letter_code
_entity_poly.pdbx_strand_id
1 'polypeptide(L)'
;MKIKKFSITALASVLMLTGCATNHSSPLYSYLNASTSTTVEQVRLSDLYGEQWTEFALVCPYTTKDEVKEELGIKINTYLTDSTDDSSNDIVLRDKDGSYDWIYFNRFDIVYLCNGSAENLKIYPIDSVLEFEHRDDYGTWKLSAITEPGNQ
;
A
#
# COMPACT_ATOMS: atom_id res chain seq x y z
N MET A 1 14.27 -49.43 -40.47
CA MET A 1 14.33 -47.95 -40.40
C MET A 1 13.02 -47.45 -39.80
N LYS A 2 13.00 -47.07 -38.51
CA LYS A 2 11.80 -46.58 -37.81
C LYS A 2 12.12 -45.23 -37.17
N ILE A 3 11.21 -44.29 -37.38
CA ILE A 3 11.37 -42.84 -37.24
C ILE A 3 11.37 -42.45 -35.75
N LYS A 4 12.35 -41.63 -35.34
CA LYS A 4 12.48 -41.07 -33.99
C LYS A 4 11.31 -40.12 -33.70
N LYS A 5 10.61 -40.33 -32.58
CA LYS A 5 9.64 -39.38 -32.03
C LYS A 5 10.41 -38.29 -31.27
N PHE A 6 10.36 -37.06 -31.77
CA PHE A 6 10.79 -35.89 -31.02
C PHE A 6 9.71 -35.54 -30.01
N SER A 7 10.04 -35.61 -28.72
CA SER A 7 9.21 -35.03 -27.66
C SER A 7 9.56 -33.55 -27.55
N ILE A 8 8.56 -32.69 -27.79
CA ILE A 8 8.66 -31.24 -27.63
C ILE A 8 8.35 -30.96 -26.17
N THR A 9 9.38 -30.65 -25.37
CA THR A 9 9.21 -30.17 -24.00
C THR A 9 8.79 -28.70 -24.07
N ALA A 10 7.53 -28.43 -23.73
CA ALA A 10 7.02 -27.06 -23.62
C ALA A 10 7.72 -26.35 -22.44
N LEU A 11 8.52 -25.32 -22.74
CA LEU A 11 8.96 -24.35 -21.75
C LEU A 11 7.75 -23.51 -21.35
N ALA A 12 7.21 -23.77 -20.16
CA ALA A 12 6.27 -22.86 -19.51
C ALA A 12 7.07 -21.64 -19.02
N SER A 13 7.14 -20.60 -19.86
CA SER A 13 7.62 -19.28 -19.47
C SER A 13 6.63 -18.67 -18.49
N VAL A 14 6.94 -18.73 -17.19
CA VAL A 14 6.25 -17.96 -16.16
C VAL A 14 6.59 -16.49 -16.43
N LEU A 15 5.67 -15.77 -17.07
CA LEU A 15 5.71 -14.31 -17.16
C LEU A 15 5.53 -13.78 -15.74
N MET A 16 6.65 -13.49 -15.06
CA MET A 16 6.62 -12.60 -13.90
C MET A 16 6.29 -11.21 -14.45
N LEU A 17 5.00 -10.86 -14.42
CA LEU A 17 4.54 -9.49 -14.59
C LEU A 17 5.12 -8.70 -13.41
N THR A 18 6.29 -8.09 -13.61
CA THR A 18 6.74 -6.98 -12.79
C THR A 18 5.80 -5.81 -13.10
N GLY A 19 4.67 -5.77 -12.40
CA GLY A 19 3.75 -4.65 -12.46
C GLY A 19 4.47 -3.42 -11.94
N CYS A 20 4.71 -2.44 -12.82
CA CYS A 20 5.08 -1.11 -12.36
C CYS A 20 3.87 -0.57 -11.59
N ALA A 21 3.91 -0.61 -10.27
CA ALA A 21 2.89 0.00 -9.43
C ALA A 21 2.89 1.52 -9.70
N THR A 22 1.91 2.00 -10.43
CA THR A 22 1.56 3.42 -10.49
C THR A 22 0.49 3.69 -9.43
N ASN A 23 0.41 4.91 -8.92
CA ASN A 23 -0.53 5.31 -7.85
C ASN A 23 -1.99 4.93 -8.16
N HIS A 24 -2.38 5.07 -9.43
CA HIS A 24 -3.73 4.78 -9.92
C HIS A 24 -4.02 3.28 -10.07
N SER A 25 -3.00 2.43 -9.96
CA SER A 25 -3.14 0.98 -10.05
C SER A 25 -3.36 0.31 -8.68
N SER A 26 -3.35 1.09 -7.60
CA SER A 26 -3.61 0.58 -6.25
C SER A 26 -5.08 0.14 -6.09
N PRO A 27 -5.35 -1.04 -5.50
CA PRO A 27 -6.69 -1.45 -5.07
C PRO A 27 -7.40 -0.42 -4.19
N LEU A 28 -6.70 0.24 -3.26
CA LEU A 28 -7.28 1.28 -2.41
C LEU A 28 -7.67 2.53 -3.20
N TYR A 29 -6.80 2.96 -4.14
CA TYR A 29 -7.14 4.06 -5.04
C TYR A 29 -8.42 3.73 -5.82
N SER A 30 -8.48 2.53 -6.40
CA SER A 30 -9.64 2.09 -7.19
C SER A 30 -10.92 2.02 -6.37
N TYR A 31 -10.84 1.51 -5.13
CA TYR A 31 -11.96 1.45 -4.18
C TYR A 31 -12.52 2.85 -3.90
N LEU A 32 -11.66 3.79 -3.49
CA LEU A 32 -12.05 5.16 -3.14
C LEU A 32 -12.55 5.95 -4.36
N ASN A 33 -11.92 5.78 -5.53
CA ASN A 33 -12.34 6.45 -6.76
C ASN A 33 -13.70 5.96 -7.28
N ALA A 34 -14.04 4.69 -7.02
CA ALA A 34 -15.32 4.09 -7.43
C ALA A 34 -16.43 4.28 -6.39
N SER A 35 -16.11 4.83 -5.21
CA SER A 35 -17.09 5.07 -4.16
C SER A 35 -18.19 6.02 -4.66
N THR A 36 -19.43 5.68 -4.33
CA THR A 36 -20.59 6.57 -4.49
C THR A 36 -20.95 7.31 -3.20
N SER A 37 -20.22 7.05 -2.11
CA SER A 37 -20.39 7.77 -0.84
C SER A 37 -19.85 9.19 -0.99
N THR A 38 -20.54 10.14 -0.39
CA THR A 38 -20.13 11.55 -0.38
C THR A 38 -19.67 12.00 1.01
N THR A 39 -19.51 11.08 1.96
CA THR A 39 -19.22 11.44 3.35
C THR A 39 -18.13 10.57 3.95
N VAL A 40 -18.39 9.27 4.13
CA VAL A 40 -17.47 8.34 4.79
C VAL A 40 -17.36 7.05 4.01
N GLU A 41 -16.16 6.50 3.97
CA GLU A 41 -15.84 5.15 3.50
C GLU A 41 -15.04 4.40 4.55
N GLN A 42 -15.29 3.10 4.67
CA GLN A 42 -14.57 2.24 5.61
C GLN A 42 -14.08 1.00 4.90
N VAL A 43 -12.79 0.69 5.05
CA VAL A 43 -12.18 -0.44 4.35
C VAL A 43 -11.08 -1.07 5.18
N ARG A 44 -10.93 -2.39 5.06
CA ARG A 44 -9.75 -3.11 5.56
C ARG A 44 -8.79 -3.34 4.41
N LEU A 45 -7.50 -3.25 4.68
CA LEU A 45 -6.51 -3.51 3.64
C LEU A 45 -6.46 -5.00 3.25
N SER A 46 -6.82 -5.91 4.16
CA SER A 46 -6.93 -7.35 3.86
C SER A 46 -7.96 -7.65 2.76
N ASP A 47 -9.09 -6.92 2.75
CA ASP A 47 -10.13 -7.05 1.73
C ASP A 47 -9.66 -6.59 0.34
N LEU A 48 -8.66 -5.70 0.27
CA LEU A 48 -8.18 -5.09 -0.97
C LEU A 48 -6.89 -5.72 -1.51
N TYR A 49 -5.98 -6.11 -0.63
CA TYR A 49 -4.62 -6.54 -0.97
C TYR A 49 -4.37 -8.03 -0.72
N GLY A 50 -5.35 -8.73 -0.15
CA GLY A 50 -5.31 -10.17 0.12
C GLY A 50 -4.71 -10.54 1.47
N GLU A 51 -5.02 -11.76 1.91
CA GLU A 51 -4.71 -12.29 3.25
C GLU A 51 -3.23 -12.67 3.47
N GLN A 52 -2.40 -12.57 2.42
CA GLN A 52 -0.96 -12.80 2.53
C GLN A 52 -0.28 -11.74 3.40
N TRP A 53 -0.84 -10.53 3.47
CA TRP A 53 -0.33 -9.46 4.32
C TRP A 53 -0.94 -9.57 5.69
N THR A 54 -0.17 -9.25 6.72
CA THR A 54 -0.57 -9.44 8.12
C THR A 54 -0.58 -8.13 8.89
N GLU A 55 0.23 -7.17 8.44
CA GLU A 55 0.38 -5.86 9.06
C GLU A 55 0.58 -4.79 7.98
N PHE A 56 0.34 -3.54 8.36
CA PHE A 56 0.70 -2.39 7.55
C PHE A 56 1.21 -1.22 8.40
N ALA A 57 1.91 -0.29 7.76
CA ALA A 57 2.28 0.99 8.34
C ALA A 57 2.02 2.12 7.34
N LEU A 58 1.71 3.31 7.84
CA LEU A 58 1.60 4.53 7.04
C LEU A 58 2.91 5.31 7.13
N VAL A 59 3.55 5.54 5.99
CA VAL A 59 4.76 6.35 5.92
C VAL A 59 4.37 7.71 5.35
N CYS A 60 4.39 8.72 6.21
CA CYS A 60 3.95 10.07 5.87
C CYS A 60 5.06 10.90 5.23
N PRO A 61 4.75 12.06 4.63
CA PRO A 61 5.77 13.02 4.20
C PRO A 61 6.80 13.33 5.30
N TYR A 62 8.04 13.51 4.89
CA TYR A 62 9.20 13.79 5.76
C TYR A 62 9.61 12.70 6.75
N THR A 63 8.98 11.52 6.76
CA THR A 63 9.49 10.36 7.49
C THR A 63 10.88 9.98 6.94
N THR A 64 11.85 9.90 7.84
CA THR A 64 13.25 9.67 7.51
C THR A 64 13.54 8.18 7.27
N LYS A 65 14.64 7.90 6.55
CA LYS A 65 15.13 6.52 6.38
C LYS A 65 15.42 5.81 7.70
N ASP A 66 15.97 6.54 8.66
CA ASP A 66 16.34 5.98 9.95
C ASP A 66 15.10 5.60 10.76
N GLU A 67 14.06 6.44 10.77
CA GLU A 67 12.77 6.11 11.41
C GLU A 67 12.12 4.87 10.77
N VAL A 68 12.08 4.78 9.43
CA VAL A 68 11.55 3.58 8.76
C VAL A 68 12.34 2.33 9.12
N LYS A 69 13.66 2.44 9.17
CA LYS A 69 14.53 1.31 9.52
C LYS A 69 14.39 0.92 10.98
N GLU A 70 14.30 1.88 11.89
CA GLU A 70 14.19 1.65 13.33
C GLU A 70 12.84 1.03 13.69
N GLU A 71 11.75 1.60 13.19
CA GLU A 71 10.39 1.19 13.58
C GLU A 71 9.87 0.00 12.76
N LEU A 72 10.18 -0.07 11.46
CA LEU A 72 9.67 -1.15 10.61
C LEU A 72 10.69 -2.26 10.38
N GLY A 73 11.98 -2.05 10.67
CA GLY A 73 13.03 -3.04 10.43
C GLY A 73 13.28 -3.32 8.94
N ILE A 74 12.80 -2.48 8.03
CA ILE A 74 12.92 -2.67 6.58
C ILE A 74 13.98 -1.75 5.98
N LYS A 75 14.54 -2.16 4.84
CA LYS A 75 15.47 -1.33 4.07
C LYS A 75 14.70 -0.61 2.97
N ILE A 76 14.76 0.72 2.96
CA ILE A 76 14.25 1.50 1.83
C ILE A 76 15.24 1.36 0.68
N ASN A 77 14.78 0.79 -0.44
CA ASN A 77 15.70 0.40 -1.49
C ASN A 77 16.06 1.53 -2.47
N THR A 78 15.14 2.46 -2.81
CA THR A 78 15.41 3.23 -4.04
C THR A 78 14.75 4.59 -4.24
N TYR A 79 13.62 4.96 -3.60
CA TYR A 79 12.94 6.23 -3.93
C TYR A 79 13.14 7.37 -2.92
N LEU A 80 13.47 7.06 -1.66
CA LEU A 80 13.80 8.06 -0.65
C LEU A 80 15.28 8.40 -0.76
N THR A 81 15.63 9.67 -0.94
CA THR A 81 17.05 10.11 -0.91
C THR A 81 17.54 10.19 0.54
N ASP A 82 16.77 10.80 1.44
CA ASP A 82 17.00 10.82 2.91
C ASP A 82 15.70 10.76 3.74
N SER A 83 14.59 11.28 3.20
CA SER A 83 13.22 11.18 3.74
C SER A 83 12.21 11.04 2.60
N THR A 84 10.95 10.71 2.92
CA THR A 84 9.81 10.99 2.02
C THR A 84 9.74 12.48 1.69
N ASP A 85 9.34 12.79 0.47
CA ASP A 85 9.14 14.15 0.02
C ASP A 85 7.75 14.66 0.45
N ASP A 86 7.46 15.93 0.17
CA ASP A 86 6.17 16.56 0.51
C ASP A 86 4.98 16.01 -0.29
N SER A 87 5.28 15.31 -1.38
CA SER A 87 4.34 14.80 -2.37
C SER A 87 3.95 13.34 -2.16
N SER A 88 4.59 12.65 -1.21
CA SER A 88 4.45 11.20 -1.02
C SER A 88 3.76 10.85 0.28
N ASN A 89 2.87 9.88 0.21
CA ASN A 89 2.34 9.16 1.36
C ASN A 89 2.23 7.70 0.96
N ASP A 90 2.80 6.81 1.75
CA ASP A 90 2.96 5.40 1.38
C ASP A 90 2.26 4.50 2.39
N ILE A 91 1.79 3.36 1.89
CA ILE A 91 1.43 2.22 2.73
C ILE A 91 2.52 1.17 2.56
N VAL A 92 3.09 0.72 3.66
CA VAL A 92 3.97 -0.45 3.67
C VAL A 92 3.15 -1.64 4.15
N LEU A 93 2.99 -2.66 3.30
CA LEU A 93 2.40 -3.94 3.67
C LEU A 93 3.50 -4.90 4.13
N ARG A 94 3.22 -5.73 5.14
CA ARG A 94 4.18 -6.70 5.69
C ARG A 94 3.55 -8.07 5.96
N ASP A 95 4.28 -9.11 5.61
CA ASP A 95 3.96 -10.51 5.96
C ASP A 95 4.86 -10.98 7.14
N LYS A 96 4.45 -12.07 7.80
CA LYS A 96 5.12 -12.73 8.91
C LYS A 96 6.53 -13.22 8.59
N ASP A 97 6.82 -13.50 7.32
CA ASP A 97 8.16 -13.92 6.88
C ASP A 97 9.14 -12.74 6.74
N GLY A 98 8.65 -11.51 6.95
CA GLY A 98 9.43 -10.28 6.82
C GLY A 98 9.44 -9.70 5.40
N SER A 99 8.75 -10.32 4.44
CA SER A 99 8.50 -9.71 3.13
C SER A 99 7.63 -8.46 3.29
N TYR A 100 7.86 -7.49 2.41
CA TYR A 100 7.15 -6.23 2.42
C TYR A 100 6.93 -5.69 1.01
N ASP A 101 5.88 -4.90 0.85
CA ASP A 101 5.57 -4.17 -0.37
C ASP A 101 5.24 -2.71 -0.06
N TRP A 102 5.58 -1.82 -0.99
CA TRP A 102 5.39 -0.38 -0.87
C TRP A 102 4.34 0.08 -1.87
N ILE A 103 3.30 0.71 -1.37
CA ILE A 103 2.24 1.29 -2.19
C ILE A 103 2.36 2.80 -2.09
N TYR A 104 2.84 3.40 -3.18
CA TYR A 104 3.00 4.83 -3.30
C TYR A 104 1.68 5.52 -3.63
N PHE A 105 1.39 6.60 -2.92
CA PHE A 105 0.33 7.55 -3.26
C PHE A 105 0.92 8.96 -3.39
N ASN A 106 0.52 9.64 -4.47
CA ASN A 106 0.74 11.08 -4.59
C ASN A 106 -0.27 11.79 -3.69
N ARG A 107 0.23 12.54 -2.71
CA ARG A 107 -0.57 13.25 -1.70
C ARG A 107 -1.47 14.34 -2.29
N PHE A 108 -1.20 14.79 -3.51
CA PHE A 108 -2.01 15.78 -4.23
C PHE A 108 -3.09 15.16 -5.12
N ASP A 109 -3.28 13.84 -5.04
CA ASP A 109 -4.31 13.09 -5.76
C ASP A 109 -5.50 12.76 -4.84
N ILE A 110 -6.34 11.80 -5.22
CA ILE A 110 -7.57 11.47 -4.49
C ILE A 110 -7.35 10.88 -3.09
N VAL A 111 -6.17 10.33 -2.75
CA VAL A 111 -5.96 9.64 -1.45
C VAL A 111 -5.00 10.44 -0.58
N TYR A 112 -5.48 10.86 0.59
CA TYR A 112 -4.75 11.63 1.57
C TYR A 112 -4.63 10.87 2.90
N LEU A 113 -3.54 10.13 3.08
CA LEU A 113 -3.32 9.28 4.26
C LEU A 113 -2.82 10.04 5.48
N CYS A 114 -2.05 11.12 5.27
CA CYS A 114 -1.32 11.81 6.34
C CYS A 114 -1.51 13.32 6.28
N ASN A 115 -1.53 14.00 7.43
CA ASN A 115 -1.71 15.45 7.50
C ASN A 115 -0.55 16.31 6.97
N GLY A 116 0.49 15.72 6.38
CA GLY A 116 1.59 16.46 5.78
C GLY A 116 2.77 16.77 6.69
N SER A 117 2.80 16.14 7.86
CA SER A 117 3.94 16.14 8.76
C SER A 117 4.38 14.69 8.99
N ALA A 118 5.63 14.52 9.40
CA ALA A 118 6.06 13.26 9.98
C ALA A 118 5.15 12.97 11.19
N GLU A 119 4.51 11.80 11.17
CA GLU A 119 3.77 11.25 12.31
C GLU A 119 4.58 10.07 12.86
N ASN A 120 4.35 9.71 14.13
CA ASN A 120 5.00 8.55 14.72
C ASN A 120 4.64 7.31 13.90
N LEU A 121 5.65 6.69 13.31
CA LEU A 121 5.48 5.50 12.50
C LEU A 121 4.96 4.37 13.40
N LYS A 122 3.81 3.81 13.04
CA LYS A 122 3.14 2.77 13.81
C LYS A 122 2.72 1.64 12.88
N ILE A 123 2.88 0.42 13.38
CA ILE A 123 2.40 -0.80 12.73
C ILE A 123 0.97 -1.09 13.22
N TYR A 124 0.11 -1.43 12.28
CA TYR A 124 -1.28 -1.80 12.50
C TYR A 124 -1.54 -3.20 11.94
N PRO A 125 -2.41 -4.01 12.58
CA PRO A 125 -2.91 -5.25 11.98
C PRO A 125 -3.59 -4.99 10.63
N ILE A 126 -3.42 -5.88 9.65
CA ILE A 126 -4.00 -5.73 8.29
C ILE A 126 -5.54 -5.59 8.29
N ASP A 127 -6.19 -6.18 9.29
CA ASP A 127 -7.65 -6.16 9.48
C ASP A 127 -8.16 -4.91 10.21
N SER A 128 -7.27 -3.96 10.50
CA SER A 128 -7.70 -2.66 11.03
C SER A 128 -8.60 -1.96 10.01
N VAL A 129 -9.66 -1.33 10.51
CA VAL A 129 -10.59 -0.57 9.67
C VAL A 129 -10.02 0.82 9.48
N LEU A 130 -9.73 1.19 8.23
CA LEU A 130 -9.39 2.54 7.84
C LEU A 130 -10.67 3.28 7.48
N GLU A 131 -10.92 4.39 8.15
CA GLU A 131 -12.03 5.29 7.85
C GLU A 131 -11.52 6.50 7.06
N PHE A 132 -12.21 6.79 5.96
CA PHE A 132 -11.92 7.92 5.09
C PHE A 132 -13.10 8.87 5.05
N GLU A 133 -12.84 10.16 5.23
CA GLU A 133 -13.79 11.25 5.01
C GLU A 133 -13.59 11.88 3.63
N HIS A 134 -14.70 12.04 2.90
CA HIS A 134 -14.69 12.73 1.61
C HIS A 134 -14.54 14.25 1.83
N ARG A 135 -13.65 14.85 1.05
CA ARG A 135 -13.39 16.30 1.02
C ARG A 135 -13.85 16.86 -0.32
N ASP A 136 -15.10 17.31 -0.35
CA ASP A 136 -15.76 17.85 -1.55
C ASP A 136 -14.96 18.97 -2.23
N ASP A 137 -14.27 19.81 -1.45
CA ASP A 137 -13.49 20.95 -1.95
C ASP A 137 -12.34 20.53 -2.89
N TYR A 138 -11.85 19.29 -2.75
CA TYR A 138 -10.70 18.78 -3.48
C TYR A 138 -10.98 17.47 -4.24
N GLY A 139 -12.15 16.87 -4.05
CA GLY A 139 -12.48 15.54 -4.60
C GLY A 139 -11.54 14.45 -4.06
N THR A 140 -11.13 14.59 -2.79
CA THR A 140 -10.16 13.68 -2.15
C THR A 140 -10.77 12.97 -0.96
N TRP A 141 -10.23 11.81 -0.63
CA TRP A 141 -10.52 11.00 0.53
C TRP A 141 -9.39 11.14 1.53
N LYS A 142 -9.71 11.70 2.70
CA LYS A 142 -8.76 11.82 3.80
C LYS A 142 -8.97 10.71 4.80
N LEU A 143 -7.90 10.04 5.19
CA LEU A 143 -7.92 9.14 6.35
C LEU A 143 -8.26 9.94 7.63
N SER A 144 -9.34 9.57 8.30
CA SER A 144 -9.83 10.21 9.54
C SER A 144 -9.54 9.38 10.77
N ALA A 145 -9.59 8.04 10.65
CA ALA A 145 -9.36 7.12 11.77
C ALA A 145 -8.83 5.75 11.31
N ILE A 146 -8.14 5.07 12.24
CA ILE A 146 -7.76 3.66 12.12
C ILE A 146 -8.24 2.95 13.39
N THR A 147 -9.06 1.91 13.22
CA THR A 147 -9.58 1.10 14.34
C THR A 147 -8.99 -0.30 14.28
N GLU A 148 -8.17 -0.66 15.26
CA GLU A 148 -7.57 -2.00 15.36
C GLU A 148 -8.62 -3.06 15.75
N PRO A 149 -8.50 -4.30 15.24
CA PRO A 149 -9.40 -5.38 15.61
C PRO A 149 -9.32 -5.68 17.12
N GLY A 150 -10.47 -5.65 17.80
CA GLY A 150 -10.59 -6.00 19.23
C GLY A 150 -10.74 -4.82 20.20
N ASN A 151 -10.72 -3.57 19.73
CA ASN A 151 -10.95 -2.37 20.56
C ASN A 151 -12.39 -1.81 20.47
N GLN A 152 -13.41 -2.68 20.29
CA GLN A 152 -14.83 -2.29 20.35
C GLN A 152 -15.44 -2.47 21.74
#